data_AF-A0A357KQR4-F1
#
_entry.id   AF-A0A357KQR4-F1
#
_cell.length_a   1.000
_cell.length_b   1.000
_cell.length_c   1.000
_cell.angle_alpha   90.00
_cell.angle_beta   90.00
_cell.angle_gamma   90.00
#
_symmetry.space_group_name_H-M   'P 1'
#
loop_
_entity.id
_entity.type
_entity.pdbx_description
1 polymer ?
#
loop_
_entity_poly.entity_id
_entity_poly.type
_entity_poly.pdbx_seq_one_letter_code
_entity_poly.pdbx_strand_id
1 'polypeptide(L)' 'AAIGEERGTIEDVIEPYLIQQGFIMRTPRGRTATNRAYQHLGLSVG' A
#
# COMPACT_ATOMS: atom_id res chain seq x y z
N ALA A 1 -20.93 3.33 -13.54
CA ALA A 1 -20.18 3.46 -12.28
C ALA A 1 -20.19 2.10 -11.60
N ALA A 2 -19.03 1.47 -11.48
CA ALA A 2 -18.93 0.13 -10.92
C ALA A 2 -19.36 0.12 -9.45
N ILE A 3 -19.98 -0.98 -9.08
CA ILE A 3 -20.72 -1.26 -7.86
C ILE A 3 -19.75 -1.37 -6.66
N GLY A 4 -20.03 -0.64 -5.57
CA GLY A 4 -19.96 -1.23 -4.23
C GLY A 4 -18.69 -1.10 -3.38
N GLU A 5 -17.75 -0.18 -3.64
CA GLU A 5 -16.69 0.06 -2.65
C GLU A 5 -17.22 0.91 -1.49
N GLU A 6 -17.21 0.32 -0.30
CA GLU A 6 -17.44 1.00 0.98
C GLU A 6 -16.68 2.33 1.00
N ARG A 7 -17.30 3.36 1.60
CA ARG A 7 -16.79 4.74 1.70
C ARG A 7 -15.54 4.89 2.59
N GLY A 8 -14.61 3.95 2.53
CA GLY A 8 -13.26 4.12 3.02
C GLY A 8 -12.39 4.52 1.85
N THR A 9 -11.83 5.73 1.87
CA THR A 9 -10.82 6.06 0.86
C THR A 9 -9.62 5.12 1.06
N ILE A 10 -8.85 4.87 -0.01
CA ILE A 10 -7.60 4.09 0.06
C ILE A 10 -6.70 4.62 1.19
N GLU A 11 -6.71 5.93 1.40
CA GLU A 11 -5.89 6.64 2.38
C GLU A 11 -6.38 6.44 3.81
N ASP A 12 -7.69 6.32 4.01
CA ASP A 12 -8.31 6.22 5.34
C ASP A 12 -8.39 4.79 5.87
N VAL A 13 -8.44 3.80 4.97
CA VAL A 13 -8.67 2.39 5.37
C VAL A 13 -7.49 1.49 5.04
N ILE A 14 -6.92 1.61 3.84
CA ILE A 14 -5.94 0.63 3.34
C ILE A 14 -4.51 1.03 3.71
N GLU A 15 -4.15 2.30 3.52
CA GLU A 15 -2.81 2.79 3.83
C GLU A 15 -2.38 2.57 5.29
N PRO A 16 -3.22 2.79 6.32
CA PRO A 16 -2.82 2.55 7.70
C PRO A 16 -2.36 1.11 7.93
N TYR A 17 -3.09 0.14 7.38
CA TYR A 17 -2.73 -1.27 7.46
C TYR A 17 -1.42 -1.57 6.72
N LEU A 18 -1.29 -1.10 5.47
CA LEU A 18 -0.09 -1.36 4.66
C LEU A 18 1.17 -0.70 5.23
N ILE A 19 1.04 0.47 5.86
CA ILE A 19 2.13 1.13 6.58
C ILE A 19 2.48 0.33 7.84
N GLN A 20 1.49 -0.09 8.63
CA GLN A 20 1.70 -0.87 9.85
C GLN A 20 2.37 -2.22 9.56
N GLN A 21 2.01 -2.88 8.46
CA GLN A 21 2.63 -4.14 8.03
C GLN A 21 4.00 -3.97 7.37
N GLY A 22 4.45 -2.71 7.16
CA GLY A 22 5.73 -2.39 6.55
C GLY A 22 5.78 -2.64 5.04
N PHE A 23 4.64 -2.64 4.35
CA PHE A 23 4.54 -2.80 2.89
C PHE A 23 4.67 -1.46 2.14
N ILE A 24 4.20 -0.37 2.74
CA ILE A 24 4.31 0.99 2.18
C ILE A 24 5.03 1.88 3.19
N MET A 25 5.88 2.78 2.70
CA MET A 25 6.45 3.88 3.48
C MET A 25 6.09 5.24 2.88
N ARG A 26 5.95 6.26 3.75
CA ARG A 26 5.76 7.65 3.33
C ARG A 26 7.12 8.32 3.17
N THR A 27 7.28 9.04 2.07
CA THR A 27 8.47 9.85 1.76
C THR A 27 8.04 11.27 1.40
N PRO A 28 8.94 12.26 1.40
CA PRO A 28 8.62 13.61 0.92
C PRO A 28 8.11 13.66 -0.54
N ARG A 29 8.36 12.61 -1.34
CA ARG A 29 7.94 12.51 -2.75
C ARG A 29 6.66 11.68 -2.93
N GLY A 30 6.05 11.18 -1.86
CA GLY A 30 4.86 10.33 -1.90
C GLY A 30 5.08 8.96 -1.27
N ARG A 31 4.22 8.00 -1.63
CA ARG A 31 4.26 6.63 -1.12
C ARG A 31 5.28 5.79 -1.90
N THR A 32 5.98 4.88 -1.22
CA THR A 32 6.91 3.94 -1.85
C THR A 32 6.68 2.53 -1.30
N ALA A 33 6.60 1.53 -2.19
CA ALA A 33 6.54 0.14 -1.81
C ALA A 33 7.91 -0.31 -1.26
N THR A 34 7.90 -1.05 -0.15
CA THR A 34 9.12 -1.57 0.48
C THR A 34 9.56 -2.87 -0.20
N ASN A 35 10.81 -3.29 0.04
CA ASN A 35 11.30 -4.60 -0.40
C ASN A 35 10.40 -5.75 0.10
N ARG A 36 9.82 -5.61 1.30
CA ARG A 36 8.88 -6.58 1.87
C ARG A 36 7.62 -6.71 1.02
N ALA A 37 7.10 -5.61 0.48
CA ALA A 37 5.95 -5.65 -0.42
C ALA A 37 6.27 -6.39 -1.72
N TYR A 38 7.42 -6.07 -2.33
CA TYR A 38 7.86 -6.78 -3.54
C TYR A 38 8.04 -8.29 -3.28
N GLN A 39 8.70 -8.67 -2.19
CA GLN A 39 8.86 -10.07 -1.79
C GLN A 39 7.51 -10.77 -1.54
N HIS A 40 6.58 -10.10 -0.85
CA HIS A 40 5.24 -10.65 -0.59
C HIS A 40 4.45 -10.89 -1.88
N LEU A 41 4.68 -10.06 -2.90
CA LEU A 41 4.09 -10.22 -4.23
C LEU A 41 4.87 -11.17 -5.15
N GLY A 42 5.95 -11.79 -4.66
CA GLY A 42 6.80 -12.68 -5.47
C GLY A 42 7.60 -11.96 -6.56
N LEU A 43 7.78 -10.63 -6.41
CA LEU A 43 8.51 -9.80 -7.35
C LEU A 43 9.99 -9.73 -6.93
N SER A 44 10.90 -9.96 -7.88
CA SER A 44 12.33 -9.70 -7.68
C SER A 44 12.58 -8.19 -7.66
N VAL A 45 13.08 -7.66 -6.55
CA VAL A 45 13.63 -6.31 -6.52
C VAL A 45 14.96 -6.36 -7.28
N GLY A 46 15.00 -5.74 -8.46
CA GLY A 46 16.21 -5.59 -9.27
C GLY A 46 17.18 -4.56 -8.71
#